data_AF-A0A075KAM3-F1
#
_entry.id   AF-A0A075KAM3-F1
#
_cell.length_a   1.000
_cell.length_b   1.000
_cell.length_c   1.000
_cell.angle_alpha   90.00
_cell.angle_beta   90.00
_cell.angle_gamma   90.00
#
_symmetry.space_group_name_H-M   'P 1'
#
loop_
_entity.id
_entity.type
_entity.pdbx_description
1 polymer ?
#
loop_
_entity_poly.entity_id
_entity_poly.type
_entity_poly.pdbx_seq_one_letter_code
_entity_poly.pdbx_strand_id
1 'polypeptide(L)'
;MDCIKEAENYLRYYRELHQSIEHADYMISKLVNQTAPNDMSAVSMDITGIRAGKPCNTLNQMYQLQVWQEMKERTMEEIAKVDNVLDTISQDTGCEIYRNLLYMWYVEKKVKQKIAEELGYSHKQSVYEIKNKAIKKFAVALFGVSALEAI
;
A
#
# COMPACT_ATOMS: atom_id res chain seq x y z
N MET A 1 -4.09 -19.50 -13.45
CA MET A 1 -3.75 -18.40 -12.54
C MET A 1 -2.55 -18.86 -11.73
N ASP A 2 -1.45 -18.12 -11.72
CA ASP A 2 -0.27 -18.50 -10.93
C ASP A 2 -0.38 -17.82 -9.56
N CYS A 3 -1.16 -18.44 -8.67
CA CYS A 3 -1.53 -17.87 -7.38
C CYS A 3 -0.32 -17.55 -6.50
N ILE A 4 0.78 -18.31 -6.63
CA ILE A 4 2.01 -18.04 -5.89
C ILE A 4 2.65 -16.76 -6.40
N LYS A 5 2.81 -16.60 -7.73
CA LYS A 5 3.37 -15.36 -8.29
C LYS A 5 2.52 -14.15 -7.99
N GLU A 6 1.20 -14.29 -8.01
CA GLU A 6 0.31 -13.19 -7.64
C GLU A 6 0.46 -12.82 -6.17
N ALA A 7 0.53 -13.80 -5.28
CA ALA A 7 0.78 -13.56 -3.85
C ALA A 7 2.12 -12.85 -3.62
N GLU A 8 3.17 -13.23 -4.35
CA GLU A 8 4.44 -12.50 -4.32
C GLU A 8 4.28 -11.06 -4.79
N ASN A 9 3.49 -10.80 -5.83
CA ASN A 9 3.24 -9.45 -6.33
C ASN A 9 2.54 -8.58 -5.29
N TYR A 10 1.54 -9.10 -4.58
CA TYR A 10 0.89 -8.38 -3.48
C TYR A 10 1.92 -7.92 -2.43
N LEU A 11 2.84 -8.81 -2.02
CA LEU A 11 3.88 -8.46 -1.05
C LEU A 11 4.95 -7.52 -1.63
N ARG A 12 5.29 -7.66 -2.92
CA ARG A 12 6.27 -6.80 -3.59
C ARG A 12 5.80 -5.36 -3.70
N TYR A 13 4.51 -5.15 -4.02
CA TYR A 13 3.91 -3.82 -4.17
C TYR A 13 3.36 -3.28 -2.84
N TYR A 14 3.40 -4.05 -1.77
CA TYR A 14 2.90 -3.64 -0.45
C TYR A 14 3.55 -2.32 0.01
N ARG A 15 4.86 -2.14 -0.20
CA ARG A 15 5.55 -0.90 0.12
C ARG A 15 5.04 0.27 -0.74
N GLU A 16 4.86 0.04 -2.03
CA GLU A 16 4.38 1.02 -3.00
C GLU A 16 2.93 1.44 -2.70
N LEU A 17 2.10 0.54 -2.16
CA LEU A 17 0.75 0.87 -1.67
C LEU A 17 0.80 1.82 -0.46
N HIS A 18 1.71 1.60 0.50
CA HIS A 18 1.90 2.56 1.59
C HIS A 18 2.38 3.92 1.08
N GLN A 19 3.32 3.93 0.13
CA GLN A 19 3.80 5.17 -0.49
C GLN A 19 2.72 5.90 -1.30
N SER A 20 1.79 5.18 -1.93
CA SER A 20 0.69 5.79 -2.66
C SER A 20 -0.32 6.48 -1.73
N ILE A 21 -0.49 5.99 -0.50
CA ILE A 21 -1.29 6.67 0.54
C ILE A 21 -0.65 8.00 0.93
N GLU A 22 0.66 8.02 1.18
CA GLU A 22 1.39 9.27 1.50
C GLU A 22 1.22 10.30 0.36
N HIS A 23 1.28 9.84 -0.89
CA HIS A 23 1.04 10.68 -2.05
C HIS A 23 -0.41 11.19 -2.11
N ALA A 24 -1.39 10.32 -1.87
CA ALA A 24 -2.80 10.70 -1.84
C ALA A 24 -3.07 11.75 -0.74
N ASP A 25 -2.49 11.59 0.44
CA ASP A 25 -2.60 12.55 1.54
C ASP A 25 -2.00 13.91 1.21
N TYR A 26 -0.85 13.92 0.55
CA TYR A 26 -0.26 15.15 0.02
C TYR A 26 -1.19 15.84 -0.99
N MET A 27 -1.78 15.07 -1.92
CA MET A 27 -2.68 15.62 -2.94
C MET A 27 -3.99 16.15 -2.35
N ILE A 28 -4.59 15.43 -1.40
CA ILE A 28 -5.78 15.89 -0.65
C ILE A 28 -5.46 17.20 0.08
N SER A 29 -4.36 17.23 0.84
CA SER A 29 -3.94 18.41 1.60
C SER A 29 -3.71 19.62 0.68
N LYS A 30 -3.07 19.41 -0.47
CA LYS A 30 -2.85 20.45 -1.47
C LYS A 30 -4.18 20.99 -2.03
N LEU A 31 -5.13 20.14 -2.36
CA LEU A 31 -6.44 20.55 -2.88
C LEU A 31 -7.25 21.31 -1.83
N VAL A 32 -7.27 20.82 -0.58
CA VAL A 32 -7.93 21.51 0.55
C VAL A 32 -7.37 22.91 0.74
N ASN A 33 -6.04 23.08 0.72
CA ASN A 33 -5.40 24.39 0.85
C ASN A 33 -5.69 25.31 -0.33
N GLN A 34 -5.89 24.78 -1.54
CA GLN A 34 -6.24 25.57 -2.73
C GLN A 34 -7.71 25.98 -2.77
N THR A 35 -8.59 25.26 -2.09
CA THR A 35 -10.03 25.56 -2.00
C THR A 35 -10.36 26.40 -0.76
N ALA A 36 -9.44 26.48 0.21
CA ALA A 36 -9.56 27.41 1.33
C ALA A 36 -9.65 28.87 0.82
N PRO A 37 -10.57 29.69 1.36
CA PRO A 37 -10.62 31.10 1.01
C PRO A 37 -9.29 31.75 1.41
N ASN A 38 -8.58 32.32 0.44
CA ASN A 38 -7.39 33.11 0.72
C ASN A 38 -7.81 34.33 1.54
N ASP A 39 -7.22 34.53 2.72
CA ASP A 39 -7.29 35.81 3.42
C ASP A 39 -6.89 36.92 2.45
N MET A 40 -7.74 37.93 2.37
CA MET A 40 -7.75 38.99 1.36
C MET A 40 -6.34 39.50 1.03
N SER A 41 -5.78 39.07 -0.10
CA SER A 41 -4.71 39.82 -0.75
C SER A 41 -5.34 41.12 -1.23
N ALA A 42 -4.98 42.23 -0.59
CA ALA A 42 -5.50 43.56 -0.91
C ALA A 42 -5.31 43.83 -2.41
N VAL A 43 -6.40 43.72 -3.17
CA VAL A 43 -6.41 43.96 -4.62
C VAL A 43 -6.39 45.47 -4.81
N SER A 44 -5.27 46.02 -5.26
CA SER A 44 -5.22 47.37 -5.83
C SER A 44 -6.18 47.42 -7.02
N MET A 45 -7.21 48.27 -6.92
CA MET A 45 -8.16 48.48 -8.00
C MET A 45 -7.58 49.45 -9.01
N ASP A 46 -6.93 48.92 -10.06
CA ASP A 46 -6.77 49.67 -11.30
C ASP A 46 -8.05 49.53 -12.13
N ILE A 47 -8.66 50.69 -12.39
CA ILE A 47 -9.89 50.87 -13.15
C ILE A 47 -9.53 50.73 -14.63
N THR A 48 -9.60 49.52 -15.19
CA THR A 48 -9.91 49.28 -16.62
C THR A 48 -10.15 47.79 -16.89
N GLY A 49 -11.22 47.50 -17.63
CA GLY A 49 -11.29 46.36 -18.55
C GLY A 49 -11.50 44.95 -17.97
N ILE A 50 -12.77 44.54 -17.88
CA ILE A 50 -13.26 43.15 -18.01
C ILE A 50 -12.42 42.08 -17.28
N ARG A 51 -12.76 41.80 -16.01
CA ARG A 51 -12.33 40.57 -15.36
C ARG A 51 -13.06 39.39 -16.01
N ALA A 52 -12.38 38.64 -16.87
CA ALA A 52 -12.80 37.28 -17.21
C ALA A 52 -12.82 36.47 -15.91
N GLY A 53 -14.01 36.23 -15.35
CA GLY A 53 -14.18 35.41 -14.17
C GLY A 53 -13.59 34.04 -14.44
N LYS A 54 -12.60 33.62 -13.63
CA LYS A 54 -12.03 32.27 -13.68
C LYS A 54 -13.21 31.28 -13.63
N PRO A 55 -13.41 30.41 -14.64
CA PRO A 55 -14.51 29.47 -14.63
C PRO A 55 -14.44 28.60 -13.38
N CYS A 56 -15.60 28.15 -12.88
CA CYS A 56 -15.81 27.47 -11.62
C CYS A 56 -14.86 26.27 -11.42
N ASN A 57 -13.65 26.55 -10.92
CA ASN A 57 -12.60 25.57 -10.62
C ASN A 57 -13.00 24.71 -9.40
N THR A 58 -13.91 25.22 -8.57
CA THR A 58 -14.34 24.59 -7.31
C THR A 58 -14.98 23.22 -7.53
N LEU A 59 -15.87 23.07 -8.52
CA LEU A 59 -16.51 21.77 -8.80
C LEU A 59 -15.48 20.73 -9.27
N ASN A 60 -14.52 21.12 -10.11
CA ASN A 60 -13.46 20.24 -10.57
C ASN A 60 -12.51 19.84 -9.43
N GLN A 61 -12.16 20.79 -8.55
CA GLN A 61 -11.36 20.53 -7.36
C GLN A 61 -12.06 19.60 -6.36
N MET A 62 -13.36 19.78 -6.13
CA MET A 62 -14.17 18.89 -5.29
C MET A 62 -14.22 17.47 -5.85
N TYR A 63 -14.42 17.33 -7.16
CA TYR A 63 -14.39 16.03 -7.81
C TYR A 63 -13.03 15.34 -7.67
N GLN A 64 -11.93 16.07 -7.92
CA GLN A 64 -10.57 15.53 -7.73
C GLN A 64 -10.32 15.10 -6.28
N LEU A 65 -10.78 15.89 -5.31
CA LEU A 65 -10.66 15.56 -3.89
C LEU A 65 -11.41 14.26 -3.56
N GLN A 66 -12.63 14.09 -4.08
CA GLN A 66 -13.39 12.85 -3.92
C GLN A 66 -12.65 11.65 -4.51
N VAL A 67 -12.09 11.79 -5.73
CA VAL A 67 -11.31 10.72 -6.38
C VAL A 67 -10.10 10.31 -5.55
N TRP A 68 -9.36 11.28 -4.99
CA TRP A 68 -8.21 10.99 -4.15
C TRP A 68 -8.60 10.33 -2.82
N GLN A 69 -9.73 10.74 -2.23
CA GLN A 69 -10.25 10.12 -1.02
C GLN A 69 -10.67 8.66 -1.26
N GLU A 70 -11.43 8.40 -2.33
CA GLU A 70 -11.87 7.05 -2.71
C GLU A 70 -10.67 6.14 -3.05
N MET A 71 -9.68 6.69 -3.77
CA MET A 71 -8.43 5.97 -4.07
C MET A 71 -7.65 5.63 -2.80
N LYS A 72 -7.54 6.57 -1.85
CA LYS A 72 -6.90 6.33 -0.55
C LYS A 72 -7.63 5.24 0.25
N GLU A 73 -8.95 5.35 0.35
CA GLU A 73 -9.78 4.40 1.10
C GLU A 73 -9.63 2.97 0.56
N ARG A 74 -9.78 2.79 -0.75
CA ARG A 74 -9.56 1.49 -1.40
C ARG A 74 -8.15 0.95 -1.17
N THR A 75 -7.14 1.80 -1.22
CA THR A 75 -5.75 1.40 -0.98
C THR A 75 -5.55 0.95 0.47
N MET A 76 -6.13 1.66 1.44
CA MET A 76 -6.09 1.28 2.85
C MET A 76 -6.79 -0.06 3.10
N GLU A 77 -7.94 -0.30 2.45
CA GLU A 77 -8.64 -1.58 2.54
C GLU A 77 -7.77 -2.73 2.00
N GLU A 78 -7.09 -2.56 0.88
CA GLU A 78 -6.20 -3.58 0.32
C GLU A 78 -4.99 -3.84 1.22
N ILE A 79 -4.38 -2.80 1.81
CA ILE A 79 -3.31 -2.96 2.80
C ILE A 79 -3.82 -3.75 4.01
N ALA A 80 -4.99 -3.39 4.54
CA ALA A 80 -5.58 -4.08 5.69
C ALA A 80 -5.87 -5.55 5.39
N LYS A 81 -6.31 -5.90 4.16
CA LYS A 81 -6.46 -7.29 3.72
C LYS A 81 -5.12 -8.03 3.78
N VAL A 82 -4.05 -7.45 3.23
CA VAL A 82 -2.72 -8.06 3.26
C VAL A 82 -2.22 -8.24 4.69
N ASP A 83 -2.40 -7.23 5.56
CA ASP A 83 -2.02 -7.28 6.97
C ASP A 83 -2.75 -8.39 7.73
N ASN A 84 -4.07 -8.46 7.56
CA ASN A 84 -4.88 -9.52 8.18
C ASN A 84 -4.43 -10.92 7.74
N VAL A 85 -4.10 -11.09 6.46
CA VAL A 85 -3.61 -12.37 5.93
C VAL A 85 -2.23 -12.70 6.50
N LEU A 86 -1.32 -11.73 6.54
CA LEU A 86 0.02 -11.88 7.14
C LEU A 86 -0.06 -12.24 8.62
N ASP A 87 -0.99 -11.65 9.36
CA ASP A 87 -1.21 -11.96 10.77
C ASP A 87 -1.80 -13.36 10.94
N THR A 88 -2.79 -13.73 10.12
CA THR A 88 -3.45 -15.04 10.16
C THR A 88 -2.47 -16.18 9.93
N ILE A 89 -1.58 -16.07 8.93
CA ILE A 89 -0.63 -17.16 8.63
C ILE A 89 0.41 -17.36 9.75
N SER A 90 0.61 -16.37 10.61
CA SER A 90 1.55 -16.37 11.73
C SER A 90 0.93 -16.84 13.05
N GLN A 91 -0.37 -17.13 13.12
CA GLN A 91 -1.04 -17.57 14.35
C GLN A 91 -0.85 -19.06 14.67
N ASP A 92 -0.62 -19.90 13.66
CA ASP A 92 -0.42 -21.34 13.89
C ASP A 92 0.93 -21.64 14.53
N THR A 93 0.96 -22.64 15.42
CA THR A 93 2.18 -23.10 16.09
C THR A 93 3.26 -23.48 15.08
N GLY A 94 4.45 -22.88 15.21
CA GLY A 94 5.58 -23.06 14.30
C GLY A 94 5.57 -22.17 13.05
N CYS A 95 4.58 -21.28 12.92
CA CYS A 95 4.48 -20.30 11.81
C CYS A 95 4.71 -18.85 12.27
N GLU A 96 5.09 -18.61 13.52
CA GLU A 96 5.16 -17.29 14.15
C GLU A 96 6.03 -16.32 13.34
N ILE A 97 7.11 -16.84 12.75
CA ILE A 97 8.08 -16.07 11.96
C ILE A 97 7.61 -15.75 10.54
N TYR A 98 6.50 -16.31 10.05
CA TYR A 98 6.13 -16.25 8.63
C TYR A 98 5.90 -14.83 8.15
N ARG A 99 5.13 -14.03 8.92
CA ARG A 99 4.94 -12.60 8.66
C ARG A 99 6.27 -11.86 8.53
N ASN A 100 7.13 -11.98 9.53
CA ASN A 100 8.41 -11.26 9.58
C ASN A 100 9.34 -11.70 8.45
N LEU A 101 9.39 -13.00 8.16
CA LEU A 101 10.16 -13.54 7.05
C LEU A 101 9.70 -12.98 5.70
N LEU A 102 8.40 -13.02 5.42
CA LEU A 102 7.84 -12.51 4.17
C LEU A 102 8.04 -11.00 4.04
N TYR A 103 7.87 -10.26 5.14
CA TYR A 103 8.09 -8.81 5.17
C TYR A 103 9.55 -8.46 4.86
N MET A 104 10.52 -9.05 5.56
CA MET A 104 11.95 -8.81 5.30
C MET A 104 12.33 -9.19 3.86
N TRP A 105 11.74 -10.25 3.33
CA TRP A 105 12.09 -10.78 2.01
C TRP A 105 11.54 -9.92 0.88
N TYR A 106 10.24 -9.62 0.89
CA TYR A 106 9.55 -8.97 -0.23
C TYR A 106 9.44 -7.46 -0.08
N VAL A 107 9.25 -6.95 1.15
CA VAL A 107 9.06 -5.52 1.43
C VAL A 107 10.40 -4.82 1.63
N GLU A 108 11.23 -5.35 2.55
CA GLU A 108 12.55 -4.76 2.83
C GLU A 108 13.62 -5.18 1.82
N LYS A 109 13.34 -6.22 1.02
CA LYS A 109 14.28 -6.79 0.04
C LYS A 109 15.63 -7.16 0.66
N LYS A 110 15.62 -7.62 1.93
CA LYS A 110 16.83 -8.05 2.64
C LYS A 110 17.41 -9.31 1.98
N VAL A 111 18.74 -9.40 2.03
CA VAL A 111 19.45 -10.60 1.56
C VAL A 111 19.31 -11.73 2.58
N LYS A 112 19.30 -12.97 2.07
CA LYS A 112 19.06 -14.18 2.87
C LYS A 112 19.91 -14.32 4.14
N GLN A 113 21.19 -13.89 4.11
CA GLN A 113 22.08 -14.00 5.26
C GLN A 113 21.60 -13.15 6.43
N LYS A 114 21.22 -11.90 6.14
CA LYS A 114 20.66 -10.99 7.15
C LYS A 114 19.36 -11.52 7.73
N ILE A 115 18.50 -12.08 6.88
CA ILE A 115 17.24 -12.69 7.32
C ILE A 115 17.51 -13.89 8.24
N ALA A 116 18.46 -14.76 7.90
CA ALA A 116 18.84 -15.90 8.74
C ALA A 116 19.38 -15.46 10.09
N GLU A 117 20.23 -14.43 10.11
CA GLU A 117 20.79 -13.83 11.33
C GLU A 117 19.71 -13.21 12.21
N GLU A 118 18.82 -12.38 11.64
CA GLU A 118 17.72 -11.72 12.36
C GLU A 118 16.68 -12.70 12.92
N LEU A 119 16.44 -13.82 12.22
CA LEU A 119 15.50 -14.86 12.67
C LEU A 119 16.16 -15.96 13.53
N GLY A 120 17.47 -15.86 13.81
CA GLY A 120 18.19 -16.85 14.63
C GLY A 120 18.37 -18.22 13.98
N TYR A 121 18.27 -18.35 12.66
CA TYR A 121 18.46 -19.61 11.94
C TYR A 121 19.93 -19.84 11.59
N SER A 122 20.49 -20.96 12.09
CA SER A 122 21.87 -21.33 11.79
C SER A 122 22.09 -21.78 10.33
N HIS A 123 21.05 -22.18 9.59
CA HIS A 123 21.19 -22.75 8.25
C HIS A 123 20.50 -21.92 7.15
N LYS A 124 21.18 -21.70 6.02
CA LYS A 124 20.68 -20.86 4.91
C LYS A 124 19.61 -21.56 4.05
N GLN A 125 19.68 -22.89 3.90
CA GLN A 125 18.68 -23.65 3.13
C GLN A 125 17.32 -23.67 3.84
N SER A 126 17.30 -23.70 5.17
CA SER A 126 16.03 -23.71 5.91
C SER A 126 15.22 -22.43 5.69
N VAL A 127 15.88 -21.28 5.50
CA VAL A 127 15.18 -20.01 5.26
C VAL A 127 14.39 -20.04 3.94
N TYR A 128 14.93 -20.63 2.86
CA TYR A 128 14.18 -20.75 1.60
C TYR A 128 12.98 -21.69 1.72
N GLU A 129 13.16 -22.81 2.42
CA GLU A 129 12.09 -23.78 2.65
C GLU A 129 10.96 -23.16 3.47
N ILE A 130 11.30 -22.45 4.55
CA ILE A 130 10.33 -21.74 5.38
C ILE A 130 9.67 -20.63 4.57
N LYS A 131 10.41 -19.86 3.77
CA LYS A 131 9.85 -18.82 2.90
C LYS A 131 8.87 -19.41 1.88
N ASN A 132 9.21 -20.56 1.29
CA ASN A 132 8.34 -21.25 0.34
C ASN A 132 7.07 -21.81 1.01
N LYS A 133 7.16 -22.30 2.25
CA LYS A 133 5.99 -22.70 3.04
C LYS A 133 5.12 -21.48 3.39
N ALA A 134 5.75 -20.39 3.83
CA ALA A 134 5.07 -19.15 4.18
C ALA A 134 4.33 -18.55 2.99
N ILE A 135 4.95 -18.46 1.80
CA ILE A 135 4.29 -17.90 0.61
C ILE A 135 3.15 -18.79 0.10
N LYS A 136 3.28 -20.12 0.19
CA LYS A 136 2.18 -21.04 -0.15
C LYS A 136 1.00 -20.82 0.79
N LYS A 137 1.26 -20.73 2.10
CA LYS A 137 0.22 -20.49 3.11
C LYS A 137 -0.44 -19.12 2.93
N PHE A 138 0.35 -18.10 2.62
CA PHE A 138 -0.12 -16.76 2.29
C PHE A 138 -1.01 -16.77 1.04
N ALA A 139 -0.60 -17.45 -0.04
CA ALA A 139 -1.40 -17.58 -1.26
C ALA A 139 -2.74 -18.29 -1.00
N VAL A 140 -2.75 -19.36 -0.20
CA VAL A 140 -3.99 -20.06 0.19
C VAL A 140 -4.91 -19.15 1.00
N ALA A 141 -4.37 -18.40 1.95
CA ALA A 141 -5.17 -17.49 2.76
C ALA A 141 -5.73 -16.31 1.94
N LEU A 142 -5.05 -15.89 0.87
CA LEU A 142 -5.45 -14.75 0.03
C LEU A 142 -6.41 -15.16 -1.10
N PHE A 143 -6.21 -16.32 -1.73
CA PHE A 143 -6.98 -16.77 -2.90
C PHE A 143 -7.86 -18.01 -2.64
N GLY A 144 -7.78 -18.62 -1.46
CA GLY A 144 -8.58 -19.78 -1.09
C GLY A 144 -8.32 -21.00 -1.97
N VAL A 145 -9.41 -21.62 -2.44
CA VAL A 145 -9.38 -22.89 -3.20
C VAL A 145 -8.56 -22.77 -4.49
N SER A 146 -8.59 -21.61 -5.15
CA SER A 146 -7.82 -21.39 -6.38
C SER A 146 -6.30 -21.49 -6.18
N ALA A 147 -5.80 -21.14 -5.00
CA ALA A 147 -4.40 -21.38 -4.65
C ALA A 147 -4.14 -22.83 -4.29
N LEU A 148 -5.08 -23.51 -3.63
CA LEU A 148 -4.93 -24.91 -3.22
C LEU A 148 -4.80 -25.85 -4.42
N GLU A 149 -5.54 -25.60 -5.50
CA GLU A 149 -5.44 -26.36 -6.76
C GLU A 149 -4.13 -26.12 -7.52
N ALA A 150 -3.40 -25.04 -7.21
CA ALA A 150 -2.20 -24.61 -7.92
C ALA A 150 -0.87 -24.98 -7.22
N ILE A 151 -0.92 -25.61 -6.04
CA ILE A 151 0.22 -25.77 -5.11
C ILE A 151 0.90 -27.14 -5.16
#